data_AF-Q0W7Y1-F1
#
_entry.id   AF-Q0W7Y1-F1
#
_cell.length_a   1.000
_cell.length_b   1.000
_cell.length_c   1.000
_cell.angle_alpha   90.00
_cell.angle_beta   90.00
_cell.angle_gamma   90.00
#
_symmetry.space_group_name_H-M   'P 1'
#
loop_
_entity.id
_entity.type
_entity.pdbx_description
1 polymer ?
#
loop_
_entity_poly.entity_id
_entity_poly.type
_entity_poly.pdbx_seq_one_letter_code
_entity_poly.pdbx_strand_id
1 'polypeptide(L)'
;MPGCTQCGSCCLKYGMRLEATPLDLARWTLDGRQDILSRVGVDYDEKGEVTGGRLWINPDGSPAAECPFMYEKEGKYYCGIHEIKPEVCVAHICIKYYGNTN
;
A
#
# COMPACT_ATOMS: atom_id res chain seq x y z
N MET A 1 -2.96 -15.04 -9.23
CA MET A 1 -2.82 -14.63 -7.81
C MET A 1 -4.14 -14.88 -7.12
N PRO A 2 -4.17 -15.44 -5.90
CA PRO A 2 -5.44 -15.60 -5.23
C PRO A 2 -6.03 -14.24 -4.88
N GLY A 3 -7.30 -14.07 -5.23
CA GLY A 3 -8.00 -12.79 -5.15
C GLY A 3 -8.18 -12.32 -3.71
N CYS A 4 -8.13 -11.00 -3.51
CA CYS A 4 -8.52 -10.39 -2.26
C CYS A 4 -9.99 -10.73 -1.97
N THR A 5 -10.28 -11.36 -0.82
CA THR A 5 -11.66 -11.64 -0.37
C THR A 5 -12.32 -10.46 0.34
N GLN A 6 -11.65 -9.30 0.37
CA GLN A 6 -12.16 -8.05 0.94
C GLN A 6 -12.46 -8.15 2.45
N CYS A 7 -11.78 -9.07 3.16
CA CYS A 7 -11.96 -9.27 4.60
C CYS A 7 -11.22 -8.25 5.49
N GLY A 8 -10.46 -7.32 4.88
CA GLY A 8 -9.72 -6.26 5.58
C GLY A 8 -8.49 -6.70 6.39
N SER A 9 -8.31 -8.00 6.66
CA SER A 9 -7.35 -8.48 7.67
C SER A 9 -5.89 -8.12 7.36
N CYS A 10 -5.46 -8.14 6.10
CA CYS A 10 -4.11 -7.71 5.73
C CYS A 10 -3.96 -6.18 5.77
N CYS A 11 -4.96 -5.44 5.27
CA CYS A 11 -4.93 -3.99 5.20
C CYS A 11 -4.93 -3.36 6.60
N LEU A 12 -5.81 -3.81 7.49
CA LEU A 12 -5.90 -3.33 8.87
C LEU A 12 -4.67 -3.66 9.70
N LYS A 13 -4.06 -4.83 9.48
CA LYS A 13 -2.92 -5.28 10.29
C LYS A 13 -1.58 -4.69 9.84
N TYR A 14 -1.41 -4.54 8.53
CA TYR A 14 -0.10 -4.26 7.95
C TYR A 14 -0.05 -2.99 7.11
N GLY A 15 -1.16 -2.48 6.60
CA GLY A 15 -1.17 -1.43 5.56
C GLY A 15 -0.41 -0.14 5.90
N MET A 16 -0.13 0.09 7.19
CA MET A 16 0.62 1.24 7.71
C MET A 16 2.08 0.98 8.06
N ARG A 17 2.55 -0.26 7.91
CA ARG A 17 3.91 -0.69 8.25
C ARG A 17 4.69 -1.11 7.01
N LEU A 18 4.22 -0.68 5.85
CA LEU A 18 4.76 -1.08 4.56
C LEU A 18 5.55 0.07 3.96
N GLU A 19 6.48 -0.29 3.09
CA GLU A 19 7.30 0.65 2.34
C GLU A 19 7.03 0.45 0.86
N ALA A 20 7.02 1.55 0.11
CA ALA A 20 7.07 1.52 -1.35
C ALA A 20 8.48 1.22 -1.79
N THR A 21 8.61 0.34 -2.77
CA THR A 21 9.89 0.14 -3.46
C THR A 21 10.16 1.30 -4.43
N PRO A 22 11.41 1.50 -4.88
CA PRO A 22 11.70 2.41 -6.00
C PRO A 22 10.88 2.10 -7.26
N LEU A 23 10.56 0.82 -7.49
CA LEU A 23 9.76 0.39 -8.64
C LEU A 23 8.29 0.80 -8.50
N ASP A 24 7.72 0.73 -7.29
CA ASP A 24 6.39 1.27 -7.01
C ASP A 24 6.31 2.76 -7.33
N LEU A 25 7.29 3.53 -6.85
CA LEU A 25 7.38 4.97 -7.07
C LEU A 25 7.55 5.32 -8.55
N ALA A 26 8.43 4.60 -9.26
CA ALA A 26 8.63 4.78 -10.69
C ALA A 26 7.34 4.50 -11.48
N ARG A 27 6.64 3.40 -11.17
CA ARG A 27 5.38 3.03 -11.81
C ARG A 27 4.30 4.09 -11.58
N TRP A 28 4.07 4.54 -10.34
CA TRP A 28 3.08 5.58 -10.06
C TRP A 28 3.41 6.91 -10.73
N THR A 29 4.69 7.24 -10.87
CA THR A 29 5.14 8.42 -11.59
C THR A 29 4.83 8.32 -13.08
N LEU A 30 5.16 7.18 -13.71
CA LEU A 30 4.86 6.93 -15.12
C LEU A 30 3.36 6.94 -15.40
N ASP A 31 2.55 6.40 -14.49
CA ASP A 31 1.09 6.36 -14.60
C ASP A 31 0.40 7.68 -14.21
N GLY A 32 1.16 8.71 -13.82
CA GLY A 32 0.63 10.03 -13.44
C GLY A 32 -0.22 10.02 -12.16
N ARG A 33 0.01 9.06 -11.25
CA ARG A 33 -0.79 8.82 -10.03
C ARG A 33 -0.37 9.73 -8.88
N GLN A 34 -0.58 11.03 -9.08
CA GLN A 34 -0.31 12.06 -8.08
C GLN A 34 -1.15 11.89 -6.80
N ASP A 35 -2.32 11.29 -6.92
CA ASP A 35 -3.16 10.93 -5.78
C ASP A 35 -2.46 9.93 -4.84
N ILE A 36 -1.68 8.99 -5.37
CA ILE A 36 -0.84 8.06 -4.60
C ILE A 36 0.44 8.74 -4.14
N LEU A 37 1.17 9.37 -5.05
CA LEU A 37 2.47 9.99 -4.74
C LEU A 37 2.38 11.04 -3.63
N SER A 38 1.27 11.80 -3.56
CA SER A 38 1.02 12.78 -2.49
C SER A 38 0.81 12.16 -1.10
N ARG A 39 0.73 10.82 -1.01
CA ARG A 39 0.55 10.06 0.23
C ARG A 39 1.78 9.25 0.62
N VAL A 40 2.92 9.45 -0.05
CA VAL A 40 4.16 8.71 0.22
C VAL A 40 5.27 9.65 0.66
N GLY A 41 5.95 9.29 1.76
CA GLY A 41 7.19 9.95 2.16
C GLY A 41 8.35 9.33 1.40
N VAL A 42 8.75 9.91 0.26
CA VAL A 42 9.86 9.39 -0.56
C VAL A 42 11.19 9.55 0.18
N ASP A 43 11.95 8.46 0.24
CA ASP A 43 13.26 8.40 0.87
C ASP A 43 14.37 8.49 -0.19
N TYR A 44 15.44 9.23 0.14
CA TYR A 44 16.58 9.50 -0.73
C TYR A 44 17.88 9.13 -0.02
N ASP A 45 18.88 8.66 -0.77
CA ASP A 45 20.24 8.47 -0.25
C ASP A 45 21.03 9.79 -0.21
N GLU A 46 22.31 9.72 0.21
CA GLU A 46 23.21 10.88 0.29
C GLU A 46 23.50 11.53 -1.08
N LYS A 47 23.24 10.83 -2.18
CA LYS A 47 23.42 11.32 -3.56
C LYS A 47 22.12 11.89 -4.14
N GLY A 48 21.01 11.79 -3.43
CA GLY A 48 19.69 12.21 -3.89
C GLY A 48 18.99 11.17 -4.77
N GLU A 49 19.43 9.91 -4.74
CA GLU A 49 18.76 8.81 -5.45
C GLU A 49 17.61 8.25 -4.61
N VAL A 50 16.48 7.93 -5.26
CA VAL A 50 15.29 7.36 -4.60
C VAL A 50 15.60 5.94 -4.14
N THR A 51 15.45 5.68 -2.83
CA THR A 51 15.69 4.36 -2.24
C THR A 51 14.40 3.63 -1.85
N GLY A 52 13.27 4.33 -1.81
CA GLY A 52 11.97 3.79 -1.47
C GLY A 52 11.06 4.89 -0.91
N GLY A 53 10.07 4.50 -0.12
CA GLY A 53 9.29 5.50 0.62
C GLY A 53 8.35 4.91 1.66
N ARG A 54 8.10 5.67 2.71
CA ARG A 54 7.18 5.31 3.79
C ARG A 54 5.72 5.43 3.35
N LEU A 55 4.95 4.36 3.56
CA LEU A 55 3.51 4.32 3.36
C LEU A 55 2.79 4.36 4.71
N TRP A 56 1.83 5.23 4.97
CA TRP A 56 1.31 6.37 4.21
C TRP A 56 1.46 7.63 5.05
N ILE A 57 1.47 8.79 4.41
CA ILE A 57 1.51 10.08 5.09
C ILE A 57 0.22 10.88 4.88
N ASN A 58 -0.11 11.67 5.89
CA ASN A 58 -1.10 12.74 5.83
C ASN A 58 -0.55 13.93 5.00
N PRO A 59 -1.41 14.87 4.58
CA PRO A 59 -0.96 16.04 3.81
C PRO A 59 0.03 16.94 4.56
N ASP A 60 0.05 16.86 5.89
CA ASP A 60 1.01 17.56 6.76
C ASP A 60 2.35 16.82 6.93
N GLY A 61 2.52 15.67 6.27
CA GLY A 61 3.72 14.84 6.35
C GLY A 61 3.77 13.86 7.53
N SER A 62 2.78 13.90 8.44
CA SER A 62 2.71 12.95 9.56
C SER A 62 2.32 11.54 9.08
N PRO A 63 2.73 10.46 9.77
CA PRO A 63 2.25 9.12 9.46
C PRO A 63 0.72 9.04 9.57
N ALA A 64 0.07 8.48 8.54
CA ALA A 64 -1.37 8.26 8.60
C ALA A 64 -1.69 7.14 9.60
N ALA A 65 -2.86 7.21 10.23
CA ALA A 65 -3.31 6.16 11.15
C ALA A 65 -3.83 4.91 10.40
N GLU A 66 -4.31 5.12 9.18
CA GLU A 66 -4.92 4.09 8.32
C GLU A 66 -4.55 4.33 6.84
N CYS A 67 -4.69 3.28 6.02
CA CYS A 67 -4.40 3.37 4.60
C CYS A 67 -5.43 4.31 3.94
N PRO A 68 -5.01 5.40 3.27
CA PRO A 68 -5.91 6.41 2.72
C PRO A 68 -6.72 5.90 1.51
N PHE A 69 -6.32 4.76 0.94
CA PHE A 69 -7.03 4.11 -0.17
C PHE A 69 -7.91 2.95 0.27
N MET A 70 -7.96 2.66 1.58
CA MET A 70 -8.85 1.65 2.12
C MET A 70 -10.20 2.26 2.45
N TYR A 71 -11.29 1.59 2.11
CA TYR A 71 -12.63 1.98 2.53
C TYR A 71 -13.49 0.76 2.85
N GLU A 72 -14.42 0.93 3.77
CA GLU A 72 -15.38 -0.09 4.19
C GLU A 72 -16.75 0.17 3.56
N LYS A 73 -17.41 -0.90 3.12
CA LYS A 73 -18.78 -0.88 2.63
C LYS A 73 -19.44 -2.21 2.93
N GLU A 74 -20.56 -2.18 3.66
CA GLU A 74 -21.38 -3.37 3.96
C GLU A 74 -20.57 -4.52 4.61
N GLY A 75 -19.65 -4.18 5.51
CA GLY A 75 -18.79 -5.12 6.21
C GLY A 75 -17.62 -5.66 5.39
N LYS A 76 -17.38 -5.12 4.18
CA LYS A 76 -16.25 -5.48 3.31
C LYS A 76 -15.28 -4.32 3.15
N TYR A 77 -14.01 -4.66 3.04
CA TYR A 77 -12.90 -3.71 2.88
C TYR A 77 -12.38 -3.73 1.45
N TYR A 78 -12.33 -2.56 0.84
CA TYR A 78 -11.93 -2.35 -0.54
C TYR A 78 -10.66 -1.51 -0.63
N CYS A 79 -9.91 -1.70 -1.70
CA CYS A 79 -8.72 -0.91 -2.02
C CYS A 79 -9.00 -0.07 -3.25
N GLY A 80 -9.04 1.25 -3.12
CA GLY A 80 -9.27 2.20 -4.22
C GLY A 80 -8.14 2.21 -5.26
N ILE A 81 -7.00 1.58 -4.96
CA ILE A 81 -5.85 1.45 -5.85
C ILE A 81 -5.54 -0.01 -6.20
N HIS A 82 -6.54 -0.89 -6.17
CA HIS A 82 -6.34 -2.35 -6.24
C HIS A 82 -5.39 -2.81 -7.37
N GLU A 83 -5.57 -2.27 -8.58
CA GLU A 83 -4.81 -2.64 -9.78
C GLU A 83 -3.36 -2.16 -9.77
N ILE A 84 -3.05 -1.11 -9.00
CA ILE A 84 -1.73 -0.50 -8.96
C ILE A 84 -1.19 -0.37 -7.54
N LYS A 85 -1.69 -1.20 -6.63
CA LYS A 85 -1.26 -1.21 -5.23
C LYS A 85 0.24 -1.54 -5.13
N PRO A 86 0.90 -1.11 -4.04
CA PRO A 86 2.30 -1.43 -3.82
C PRO A 86 2.57 -2.93 -3.94
N GLU A 87 3.74 -3.32 -4.44
CA GLU A 87 4.11 -4.73 -4.59
C GLU A 87 4.02 -5.51 -3.29
N VAL A 88 4.41 -4.89 -2.18
CA VAL A 88 4.30 -5.49 -0.83
C VAL A 88 2.85 -5.82 -0.43
N CYS A 89 1.86 -5.08 -0.95
CA CYS A 89 0.43 -5.38 -0.77
C CYS A 89 -0.05 -6.55 -1.66
N VAL A 90 0.74 -6.95 -2.66
CA VAL A 90 0.51 -8.16 -3.48
C VAL A 90 1.17 -9.38 -2.81
N ALA A 91 2.39 -9.22 -2.31
CA ALA A 91 3.22 -10.29 -1.77
C ALA A 91 2.72 -10.86 -0.43
N HIS A 92 1.86 -10.14 0.28
CA HIS A 92 1.40 -10.58 1.60
C HIS A 92 0.53 -11.84 1.52
N ILE A 93 1.03 -12.96 2.06
CA ILE A 93 0.27 -14.21 2.21
C ILE A 93 -0.92 -13.94 3.12
N CYS A 94 -2.13 -13.96 2.56
CA CYS A 94 -3.35 -13.92 3.34
C CYS A 94 -3.52 -15.24 4.09
N ILE A 95 -3.22 -15.28 5.40
CA ILE A 95 -3.39 -16.49 6.23
C ILE A 95 -4.84 -16.96 6.23
N LYS A 96 -5.84 -16.08 6.06
CA LYS A 96 -7.24 -16.53 5.90
C LYS A 96 -7.49 -17.30 4.60
N TYR A 97 -6.66 -17.09 3.57
CA TYR A 97 -6.76 -17.79 2.30
C TYR A 97 -5.85 -19.03 2.25
N TYR A 98 -4.63 -18.91 2.77
CA TYR A 98 -3.61 -19.97 2.71
C TYR A 98 -3.50 -20.81 3.99
N GLY A 99 -4.04 -20.36 5.12
CA GLY A 99 -4.02 -21.07 6.40
C GLY A 99 -5.14 -22.09 6.57
N ASN A 100 -5.82 -22.46 5.48
CA ASN A 100 -6.79 -23.56 5.43
C ASN A 100 -6.22 -24.81 4.74
N THR A 101 -4.90 -24.89 4.56
CA THR A 101 -4.25 -26.18 4.25
C THR A 101 -3.94 -26.89 5.56
N ASN A 102 -4.87 -27.74 5.98
CA ASN A 102 -4.81 -28.80 7.01
C ASN A 102 -3.86 -28.62 8.20
#